data_AF-A0A4R0WID9-F1
#
_entry.id   AF-A0A4R0WID9-F1
#
_cell.length_a   1.000
_cell.length_b   1.000
_cell.length_c   1.000
_cell.angle_alpha   90.00
_cell.angle_beta   90.00
_cell.angle_gamma   90.00
#
_symmetry.space_group_name_H-M   'P 1'
#
loop_
_entity.id
_entity.type
_entity.pdbx_description
1 polymer ?
#
loop_
_entity_poly.entity_id
_entity_poly.type
_entity_poly.pdbx_seq_one_letter_code
_entity_poly.pdbx_strand_id
1 'polypeptide(L)' 'MKVLAKVNKRAWPYLFILPWIIGFLVFTLGPLVLSFVMSFFDWSITGTPKFRGLGNYIEMFTTDDQVLKSLSISL' A
#
# COMPACT_ATOMS: atom_id res chain seq x y z
N MET A 1 18.06 -23.19 -40.48
CA MET A 1 17.23 -22.29 -39.64
C MET A 1 16.11 -23.07 -38.97
N LYS A 2 16.32 -23.57 -37.75
CA LYS A 2 15.23 -24.05 -36.86
C LYS A 2 15.63 -23.77 -35.41
N VAL A 3 15.55 -22.50 -35.03
CA VAL A 3 15.51 -22.08 -33.63
C VAL A 3 14.18 -21.38 -33.43
N LEU A 4 13.09 -22.14 -33.52
CA LEU A 4 11.81 -21.67 -32.99
C LEU A 4 11.72 -22.26 -31.60
N ALA A 5 12.08 -21.44 -30.62
CA ALA A 5 11.93 -21.76 -29.21
C ALA A 5 10.52 -22.32 -28.99
N LYS A 6 10.45 -23.53 -28.44
CA LYS A 6 9.21 -24.22 -28.13
C LYS A 6 8.50 -23.42 -27.03
N VAL A 7 7.71 -22.41 -27.42
CA VAL A 7 6.94 -21.59 -26.47
C VAL A 7 6.04 -22.54 -25.69
N ASN A 8 6.30 -22.68 -24.39
CA ASN A 8 5.49 -23.49 -23.51
C ASN A 8 4.10 -22.85 -23.45
N LYS A 9 3.11 -23.45 -24.12
CA LYS A 9 1.75 -22.91 -24.24
C LYS A 9 1.07 -22.64 -22.88
N ARG A 10 1.61 -23.22 -21.80
CA ARG A 10 1.20 -22.97 -20.41
C ARG A 10 1.49 -21.55 -19.93
N ALA A 11 2.37 -20.79 -20.59
CA ALA A 11 2.72 -19.43 -20.21
C ALA A 11 1.70 -18.37 -20.69
N TRP A 12 0.90 -18.68 -21.73
CA TRP A 12 -0.01 -17.71 -22.33
C TRP A 12 -1.05 -17.13 -21.36
N PRO A 13 -1.74 -17.94 -20.52
CA PRO A 13 -2.69 -17.40 -19.54
C PRO A 13 -2.06 -16.38 -18.59
N TYR A 14 -0.81 -16.62 -18.16
CA TYR A 14 -0.08 -15.72 -17.27
C TYR A 14 0.25 -14.39 -17.95
N LEU A 15 0.60 -14.41 -19.25
CA LEU A 15 0.86 -13.19 -20.01
C LEU A 15 -0.42 -12.35 -20.20
N PHE A 16 -1.59 -12.98 -20.33
CA PHE A 16 -2.86 -12.25 -20.46
C PHE A 16 -3.35 -11.65 -19.14
N ILE A 17 -3.09 -12.27 -18.00
CA ILE A 17 -3.47 -11.72 -16.68
C ILE A 17 -2.46 -10.68 -16.17
N LEU A 18 -1.22 -10.70 -16.68
CA LEU A 18 -0.14 -9.84 -16.21
C LEU A 18 -0.47 -8.33 -16.25
N PRO A 19 -1.10 -7.76 -17.31
CA PRO A 19 -1.46 -6.34 -17.32
C PRO A 19 -2.41 -5.95 -16.19
N TRP A 20 -3.37 -6.83 -15.86
CA TRP A 20 -4.29 -6.60 -14.75
C TRP A 20 -3.56 -6.65 -13.40
N ILE A 21 -2.67 -7.63 -13.21
CA ILE A 21 -1.86 -7.74 -11.98
C ILE A 21 -0.98 -6.49 -11.81
N ILE A 22 -0.31 -6.06 -12.87
CA ILE A 22 0.51 -4.84 -12.84
C ILE A 22 -0.36 -3.64 -12.47
N GLY A 23 -1.55 -3.50 -13.08
CA GLY A 23 -2.50 -2.44 -12.73
C GLY A 23 -2.88 -2.46 -11.25
N PHE A 24 -3.26 -3.62 -10.72
CA PHE A 24 -3.57 -3.78 -9.30
C PHE A 24 -2.39 -3.42 -8.39
N LEU A 25 -1.18 -3.88 -8.72
CA LEU A 25 0.02 -3.61 -7.94
C LEU A 25 0.37 -2.13 -7.93
N VAL A 26 0.27 -1.44 -9.07
CA VAL A 26 0.66 -0.03 -9.19
C VAL A 26 -0.40 0.91 -8.64
N PHE A 27 -1.68 0.63 -8.88
CA PHE A 27 -2.76 1.58 -8.58
C PHE A 27 -3.56 1.25 -7.32
N THR A 28 -3.48 0.03 -6.80
CA THR A 28 -4.18 -0.36 -5.58
C THR A 28 -3.20 -0.70 -4.48
N LEU A 29 -2.36 -1.71 -4.67
CA LEU A 29 -1.44 -2.16 -3.64
C LEU A 29 -0.34 -1.13 -3.37
N GLY A 30 0.19 -0.50 -4.41
CA GLY A 30 1.23 0.52 -4.32
C GLY A 30 0.84 1.67 -3.38
N PRO A 31 -0.26 2.40 -3.66
CA PRO A 31 -0.75 3.45 -2.78
C PRO A 31 -1.11 2.96 -1.39
N LEU A 32 -1.65 1.74 -1.25
CA LEU A 32 -1.96 1.17 0.06
C LEU A 32 -0.69 0.95 0.89
N VAL A 33 0.34 0.34 0.31
CA VAL A 33 1.64 0.13 0.96
C VAL A 33 2.30 1.46 1.27
N LEU A 34 2.23 2.43 0.35
CA LEU A 34 2.77 3.77 0.58
C LEU A 34 2.07 4.45 1.76
N SER A 35 0.74 4.44 1.82
CA SER A 35 -0.03 4.98 2.95
C SER A 35 0.30 4.27 4.27
N PHE A 36 0.50 2.95 4.22
CA PHE A 36 0.94 2.17 5.37
C PHE A 36 2.36 2.56 5.81
N VAL A 37 3.29 2.80 4.90
CA VAL A 37 4.63 3.30 5.26
C VAL A 37 4.52 4.72 5.82
N MET A 38 3.71 5.58 5.20
CA MET A 38 3.52 6.96 5.62
C MET A 38 3.02 7.07 7.06
N SER A 39 2.19 6.15 7.54
CA SER A 39 1.66 6.19 8.91
C SER A 39 2.74 6.10 10.01
N PHE A 40 3.94 5.59 9.69
CA PHE A 40 5.08 5.55 10.61
C PHE A 40 5.91 6.85 10.62
N PHE A 41 5.58 7.81 9.77
CA PHE A 41 6.26 9.09 9.67
C PHE A 41 5.31 10.21 10.11
N ASP A 42 5.89 11.27 10.64
CA ASP A 42 5.24 12.54 10.85
C ASP A 42 5.38 13.37 9.56
N TRP A 43 4.25 13.60 8.88
CA TRP A 43 4.16 14.31 7.62
C TRP A 43 3.60 15.71 7.85
N SER A 44 4.48 16.71 7.86
CA SER A 44 4.07 18.12 7.84
C SER A 44 3.85 18.60 6.40
N ILE A 45 2.83 19.42 6.16
CA ILE A 45 2.55 20.04 4.85
C ILE A 45 3.76 20.82 4.32
N THR A 46 4.48 21.50 5.21
CA THR A 46 5.70 22.26 4.92
C THR A 46 6.84 21.74 5.78
N GLY A 47 7.45 20.62 5.38
CA GLY A 47 8.63 20.09 6.06
C GLY A 47 9.03 18.73 5.54
N THR A 48 10.20 18.26 5.97
CA THR A 48 10.67 16.92 5.62
C THR A 48 9.99 15.87 6.51
N PRO A 49 9.57 14.73 5.95
CA PRO A 49 8.96 13.65 6.73
C PRO A 49 9.93 13.14 7.78
N LYS A 50 9.48 13.05 9.04
CA LYS A 50 10.30 12.53 10.14
C LYS A 50 9.81 11.15 10.51
N PHE A 51 10.70 10.16 10.51
CA PHE A 51 10.32 8.83 10.99
C PHE A 51 10.00 8.88 12.48
N ARG A 52 8.77 8.51 12.85
CA ARG A 52 8.26 8.51 14.22
C ARG A 52 7.97 7.09 14.74
N GLY A 53 8.19 6.07 13.92
CA GLY A 53 7.90 4.68 14.27
C GLY A 53 6.43 4.51 14.62
N LEU A 54 6.14 3.92 15.79
CA LEU A 54 4.78 3.73 16.28
C LEU A 54 4.20 4.94 17.03
N GLY A 55 4.93 6.05 17.11
CA GLY A 55 4.52 7.21 17.93
C GLY A 55 3.13 7.75 17.57
N ASN A 56 2.79 7.78 16.27
CA ASN A 56 1.46 8.21 15.80
C ASN A 56 0.34 7.31 16.35
N TYR A 57 0.54 5.99 16.34
CA TYR A 57 -0.44 5.04 16.83
C TYR A 57 -0.61 5.11 18.34
N ILE A 58 0.48 5.25 19.08
CA ILE A 58 0.44 5.40 20.55
C ILE A 58 -0.38 6.64 20.89
N GLU A 59 -0.03 7.81 20.32
CA GLU A 59 -0.75 9.06 20.55
C GLU A 59 -2.26 8.94 20.23
N MET A 60 -2.59 8.32 19.09
CA MET A 60 -3.97 8.11 18.64
C MET A 60 -4.83 7.31 19.63
N PHE A 61 -4.24 6.37 20.39
CA PHE A 61 -4.97 5.52 21.33
C PHE A 61 -4.79 5.89 22.80
N THR A 62 -3.80 6.72 23.14
CA THR A 62 -3.53 7.11 24.54
C THR A 62 -3.87 8.55 24.87
N THR A 63 -3.83 9.44 23.87
CA THR A 63 -3.86 10.89 24.08
C THR A 63 -4.97 11.57 23.29
N ASP A 64 -5.33 11.03 22.12
CA ASP A 64 -6.41 11.58 21.30
C ASP A 64 -7.80 11.11 21.79
N ASP A 65 -8.50 12.01 22.46
CA ASP A 65 -9.86 11.78 22.97
C ASP A 65 -10.94 11.65 21.86
N GLN A 66 -10.63 12.02 20.61
CA GLN A 66 -11.60 12.02 19.50
C GLN A 66 -11.69 10.68 18.78
N VAL A 67 -10.60 9.92 18.74
CA VAL A 67 -10.51 8.66 17.99
C VAL A 67 -11.55 7.66 18.49
N LEU A 68 -11.58 7.40 19.80
CA LEU A 68 -12.53 6.44 20.38
C LEU A 68 -13.98 6.91 20.26
N LYS A 69 -14.22 8.22 20.41
CA LYS A 69 -15.56 8.81 20.26
C LYS A 69 -16.08 8.62 18.83
N SER A 70 -15.27 8.96 17.82
CA SER A 70 -15.66 8.82 16.41
C SER A 70 -15.87 7.37 15.98
N LEU A 71 -15.04 6.44 16.47
CA LEU A 71 -15.22 5.01 16.26
C LEU A 71 -16.53 4.50 16.88
N SER A 72 -16.88 4.96 18.09
CA SER A 72 -18.12 4.54 18.77
C SER A 72 -19.41 5.03 18.09
N ILE A 73 -19.33 6.11 17.32
CA ILE A 73 -20.47 6.64 16.56
C ILE A 73 -20.60 5.92 15.21
N SER A 74 -19.48 5.50 14.63
CA SER A 74 -19.43 4.93 13.27
C SER A 74 -19.77 3.43 13.24
N LEU A 75 -19.54 2.71 14.34
CA LEU A 75 -19.84 1.28 14.51
C LEU A 75 -21.22 1.09 15.14
#